data_AF-A0A846Y7Z1-F1
#
_entry.id   AF-A0A846Y7Z1-F1
#
_cell.length_a   1.000
_cell.length_b   1.000
_cell.length_c   1.000
_cell.angle_alpha   90.00
_cell.angle_beta   90.00
_cell.angle_gamma   90.00
#
_symmetry.space_group_name_H-M   'P 1'
#
loop_
_entity.id
_entity.type
_entity.pdbx_description
1 polymer ?
#
loop_
_entity_poly.entity_id
_entity_poly.type
_entity_poly.pdbx_seq_one_letter_code
_entity_poly.pdbx_strand_id
1 'polypeptide(L)'
;MDRSWSEAGRSRAKLVSPQVKRTVEPSAVPLMNIANILTILRILIVPVFLLALFAAGGHDTGWRVGAAALFAVAAITDRIDGQVARKYGLVTDFGKLADPIADKALIGSALIGLSVLGDLPWWITIVICAREIGVTLLRLAVVRRGVIPAGRGGKVKTLVQSVAIGVLLLPLAGAWATTGMALMYIALVLTVVTGLDYVVQAARLWARPAERR
;
A
#
# COMPACT_ATOMS: atom_id res chain seq x y z
N MET A 1 54.82 -0.10 -73.13
CA MET A 1 54.30 0.11 -71.77
C MET A 1 53.25 1.20 -71.83
N ASP A 2 51.95 0.89 -71.81
CA ASP A 2 50.99 1.51 -70.87
C ASP A 2 49.58 0.88 -70.97
N ARG A 3 48.98 0.68 -69.79
CA ARG A 3 47.55 0.72 -69.37
C ARG A 3 46.41 0.35 -70.34
N SER A 4 45.24 -0.12 -69.93
CA SER A 4 44.67 -0.76 -68.73
C SER A 4 43.16 -0.89 -69.02
N TRP A 5 42.59 -2.02 -68.63
CA TRP A 5 41.18 -2.34 -68.45
C TRP A 5 40.23 -1.17 -68.10
N SER A 6 39.02 -1.17 -68.67
CA SER A 6 37.84 -0.59 -68.00
C SER A 6 36.63 -1.49 -68.18
N GLU A 7 36.25 -2.13 -67.08
CA GLU A 7 35.04 -2.91 -66.89
C GLU A 7 33.84 -1.97 -66.68
N ALA A 8 32.76 -2.17 -67.43
CA ALA A 8 31.45 -1.60 -67.12
C ALA A 8 30.55 -2.70 -66.55
N GLY A 9 30.83 -3.09 -65.31
CA GLY A 9 29.97 -3.96 -64.50
C GLY A 9 28.75 -3.20 -63.99
N ARG A 10 27.56 -3.53 -64.52
CA ARG A 10 26.26 -3.04 -64.04
C ARG A 10 26.04 -3.45 -62.58
N SER A 11 26.15 -2.48 -61.66
CA SER A 11 25.80 -2.66 -60.25
C SER A 11 24.28 -2.58 -60.05
N ARG A 12 23.65 -3.72 -59.77
CA ARG A 12 22.26 -3.80 -59.29
C ARG A 12 22.20 -3.22 -57.87
N ALA A 13 21.66 -2.00 -57.74
CA ALA A 13 21.30 -1.44 -56.46
C ALA A 13 20.22 -2.32 -55.80
N LYS A 14 20.58 -3.01 -54.71
CA LYS A 14 19.61 -3.67 -53.82
C LYS A 14 18.81 -2.60 -53.10
N LEU A 15 17.54 -2.45 -53.44
CA LEU A 15 16.56 -1.71 -52.65
C LEU A 15 16.36 -2.45 -51.32
N VAL A 16 17.08 -2.04 -50.28
CA VAL A 16 16.83 -2.47 -48.90
C VAL A 16 15.60 -1.69 -48.43
N SER A 17 14.46 -2.37 -48.36
CA SER A 17 13.25 -1.84 -47.77
C SER A 17 13.51 -1.55 -46.28
N PRO A 18 13.15 -0.36 -45.75
CA PRO A 18 13.29 -0.11 -44.32
C PRO A 18 12.35 -1.04 -43.56
N GLN A 19 12.92 -1.97 -42.78
CA GLN A 19 12.15 -2.76 -41.84
C GLN A 19 11.53 -1.83 -40.81
N VAL A 20 10.22 -1.61 -40.90
CA VAL A 20 9.42 -0.97 -39.86
C VAL A 20 9.52 -1.87 -38.63
N LYS A 21 10.38 -1.49 -37.70
CA LYS A 21 10.52 -2.13 -36.39
C LYS A 21 9.17 -1.95 -35.69
N ARG A 22 8.30 -2.96 -35.73
CA ARG A 22 7.06 -2.99 -34.93
C ARG A 22 7.48 -2.84 -33.48
N THR A 23 7.30 -1.65 -32.93
CA THR A 23 7.29 -1.46 -31.49
C THR A 23 6.10 -2.25 -30.99
N VAL A 24 6.34 -3.44 -30.44
CA VAL A 24 5.32 -4.14 -29.67
C VAL A 24 5.00 -3.22 -28.51
N GLU A 25 3.89 -2.49 -28.60
CA GLU A 25 3.39 -1.74 -27.46
C GLU A 25 3.24 -2.73 -26.29
N PRO A 26 3.74 -2.42 -25.09
CA PRO A 26 3.53 -3.28 -23.94
C PRO A 26 2.04 -3.57 -23.82
N SER A 27 1.64 -4.84 -23.78
CA SER A 27 0.22 -5.15 -23.63
C SER A 27 -0.28 -4.51 -22.34
N ALA A 28 -1.30 -3.64 -22.46
CA ALA A 28 -1.88 -2.98 -21.31
C ALA A 28 -2.41 -4.05 -20.35
N VAL A 29 -1.96 -4.03 -19.09
CA VAL A 29 -2.46 -4.95 -18.06
C VAL A 29 -3.96 -4.75 -17.91
N PRO A 30 -4.80 -5.80 -18.05
CA PRO A 30 -6.24 -5.66 -17.94
C PRO A 30 -6.65 -5.11 -16.56
N LEU A 31 -7.64 -4.21 -16.55
CA LEU A 31 -8.23 -3.69 -15.30
C LEU A 31 -8.87 -4.82 -14.47
N MET A 32 -9.44 -5.83 -15.12
CA MET A 32 -10.01 -6.99 -14.45
C MET A 32 -8.97 -8.10 -14.32
N ASN A 33 -8.01 -7.91 -13.42
CA ASN A 33 -7.05 -8.93 -13.04
C ASN A 33 -7.25 -9.32 -11.56
N ILE A 34 -6.60 -10.42 -11.16
CA ILE A 34 -6.76 -10.99 -9.82
C ILE A 34 -6.43 -10.00 -8.70
N ALA A 35 -5.43 -9.12 -8.87
CA ALA A 35 -5.06 -8.15 -7.86
C ALA A 35 -6.18 -7.12 -7.64
N ASN A 36 -6.72 -6.55 -8.72
CA ASN A 36 -7.79 -5.55 -8.62
C ASN A 36 -9.09 -6.14 -8.05
N ILE A 37 -9.42 -7.39 -8.37
CA ILE A 37 -10.58 -8.08 -7.80
C ILE A 37 -10.43 -8.22 -6.28
N LEU A 38 -9.23 -8.57 -5.80
CA LEU A 38 -8.95 -8.70 -4.37
C LEU A 38 -9.01 -7.33 -3.67
N THR A 39 -8.53 -6.25 -4.29
CA THR A 39 -8.67 -4.89 -3.77
C THR A 39 -10.15 -4.50 -3.63
N ILE A 40 -10.99 -4.76 -4.65
CA ILE A 40 -12.44 -4.46 -4.59
C ILE A 40 -13.10 -5.28 -3.49
N LEU A 41 -12.82 -6.58 -3.42
CA LEU A 41 -13.35 -7.45 -2.39
C LEU A 41 -12.99 -6.94 -1.00
N ARG A 42 -11.77 -6.43 -0.81
CA ARG A 42 -11.33 -5.85 0.46
C ARG A 42 -12.15 -4.63 0.86
N ILE A 43 -12.40 -3.73 -0.09
CA ILE A 43 -13.27 -2.56 0.14
C ILE A 43 -14.67 -3.01 0.59
N LEU A 44 -15.19 -4.08 -0.01
CA LEU A 44 -16.48 -4.66 0.39
C LEU A 44 -16.43 -5.41 1.73
N ILE A 45 -15.28 -5.96 2.12
CA ILE A 45 -15.11 -6.61 3.43
C ILE A 45 -15.17 -5.59 4.57
N VAL A 46 -14.69 -4.35 4.39
CA VAL A 46 -14.69 -3.32 5.46
C VAL A 46 -16.08 -3.09 6.10
N PRO A 47 -17.17 -2.84 5.35
CA PRO A 47 -18.49 -2.68 5.95
C PRO A 47 -18.99 -3.98 6.61
N VAL A 48 -18.71 -5.16 6.02
CA VAL A 48 -19.08 -6.46 6.62
C VAL A 48 -18.34 -6.69 7.93
N PHE A 49 -17.06 -6.33 7.99
CA PHE A 49 -16.25 -6.33 9.20
C PHE A 49 -16.84 -5.43 10.28
N LEU A 50 -17.26 -4.21 9.94
CA LEU A 50 -17.88 -3.30 10.91
C LEU A 50 -19.22 -3.82 11.41
N LEU A 51 -20.05 -4.39 10.53
CA LEU A 51 -21.30 -5.03 10.93
C LEU A 51 -21.06 -6.17 11.91
N ALA A 52 -20.06 -7.03 11.65
CA ALA A 52 -19.68 -8.09 12.57
C ALA A 52 -19.12 -7.51 13.89
N LEU A 53 -18.29 -6.47 13.84
CA LEU A 53 -17.68 -5.86 15.03
C LEU A 53 -18.71 -5.25 15.97
N PHE A 54 -19.77 -4.63 15.43
CA PHE A 54 -20.82 -3.99 16.22
C PHE A 54 -22.03 -4.89 16.49
N ALA A 55 -22.08 -6.10 15.91
CA ALA A 55 -23.17 -7.03 16.13
C ALA A 55 -23.29 -7.42 17.60
N ALA A 56 -24.54 -7.60 18.05
CA ALA A 56 -24.87 -7.96 19.44
C ALA A 56 -24.19 -7.05 20.50
N GLY A 57 -24.12 -5.74 20.22
CA GLY A 57 -23.50 -4.76 21.13
C GLY A 57 -21.96 -4.79 21.12
N GLY A 58 -21.37 -5.59 20.24
CA GLY A 58 -19.94 -5.62 19.99
C GLY A 58 -19.11 -6.34 21.05
N HIS A 59 -19.71 -7.13 21.94
CA HIS A 59 -18.95 -7.95 22.90
C HIS A 59 -19.33 -9.44 22.86
N ASP A 60 -20.20 -9.83 21.94
CA ASP A 60 -20.48 -11.24 21.69
C ASP A 60 -19.23 -11.96 21.14
N THR A 61 -18.95 -13.13 21.67
CA THR A 61 -17.73 -13.89 21.35
C THR A 61 -17.72 -14.34 19.90
N GLY A 62 -18.84 -14.82 19.36
CA GLY A 62 -18.92 -15.32 18.00
C GLY A 62 -18.70 -14.21 16.98
N TRP A 63 -19.36 -13.06 17.20
CA TRP A 63 -19.21 -11.89 16.34
C TRP A 63 -17.81 -11.27 16.40
N ARG A 64 -17.18 -11.21 17.58
CA ARG A 64 -15.79 -10.77 17.75
C ARG A 64 -14.80 -11.66 16.99
N VAL A 65 -14.95 -12.97 17.09
CA VAL A 65 -14.12 -13.92 16.34
C VAL A 65 -14.35 -13.77 14.84
N GLY A 66 -15.61 -13.58 14.40
CA GLY A 66 -15.95 -13.29 13.01
C GLY A 66 -15.30 -12.00 12.49
N ALA A 67 -15.36 -10.92 13.26
CA ALA A 67 -14.72 -9.65 12.93
C ALA A 67 -13.19 -9.79 12.85
N ALA A 68 -12.56 -10.48 13.81
CA ALA A 68 -11.13 -10.77 13.78
C ALA A 68 -10.73 -11.59 12.54
N ALA A 69 -11.54 -12.60 12.17
CA ALA A 69 -11.31 -13.41 10.97
C ALA A 69 -11.43 -12.58 9.68
N LEU A 70 -12.47 -11.76 9.55
CA LEU A 70 -12.66 -10.86 8.40
C LEU A 70 -11.49 -9.88 8.27
N PHE A 71 -11.07 -9.27 9.38
CA PHE A 71 -9.91 -8.39 9.43
C PHE A 71 -8.63 -9.12 9.00
N ALA A 72 -8.38 -10.31 9.54
CA ALA A 72 -7.21 -11.11 9.21
C ALA A 72 -7.17 -11.50 7.73
N VAL A 73 -8.29 -11.97 7.17
CA VAL A 73 -8.40 -12.31 5.75
C VAL A 73 -8.12 -11.09 4.89
N ALA A 74 -8.73 -9.94 5.20
CA ALA A 74 -8.53 -8.70 4.45
C ALA A 74 -7.07 -8.21 4.49
N ALA A 75 -6.43 -8.24 5.66
CA ALA A 75 -5.05 -7.79 5.86
C ALA A 75 -4.01 -8.75 5.24
N ILE A 76 -4.24 -10.07 5.31
CA ILE A 76 -3.34 -11.07 4.72
C ILE A 76 -3.43 -11.02 3.20
N THR A 77 -4.65 -10.92 2.66
CA THR A 77 -4.88 -10.87 1.21
C THR A 77 -4.16 -9.68 0.59
N ASP A 78 -4.16 -8.49 1.21
CA ASP A 78 -3.39 -7.31 0.76
C ASP A 78 -1.89 -7.56 0.61
N ARG A 79 -1.33 -8.28 1.56
CA ARG A 79 0.11 -8.52 1.54
C ARG A 79 0.48 -9.48 0.43
N ILE A 80 -0.37 -10.49 0.19
CA ILE A 80 -0.15 -11.52 -0.83
C ILE A 80 -0.43 -10.95 -2.22
N ASP A 81 -1.56 -10.29 -2.44
CA ASP A 81 -1.96 -9.76 -3.74
C ASP A 81 -0.99 -8.68 -4.24
N GLY A 82 -0.51 -7.79 -3.36
CA GLY A 82 0.50 -6.81 -3.70
C GLY A 82 1.84 -7.43 -4.06
N GLN A 83 2.20 -8.57 -3.45
CA GLN A 83 3.40 -9.33 -3.83
C GLN A 83 3.23 -10.01 -5.18
N VAL A 84 2.08 -10.65 -5.41
CA VAL A 84 1.74 -11.31 -6.67
C VAL A 84 1.70 -10.28 -7.81
N ALA A 85 1.01 -9.16 -7.61
CA ALA A 85 0.92 -8.09 -8.62
C ALA A 85 2.29 -7.56 -9.02
N ARG A 86 3.19 -7.34 -8.06
CA ARG A 86 4.57 -6.92 -8.34
C ARG A 86 5.40 -7.99 -9.03
N LYS A 87 5.24 -9.27 -8.64
CA LYS A 87 6.00 -10.39 -9.20
C LYS A 87 5.60 -10.70 -10.65
N TYR A 88 4.32 -10.61 -10.97
CA TYR A 88 3.77 -10.96 -12.27
C TYR A 88 3.46 -9.75 -13.17
N GLY A 89 3.87 -8.54 -12.76
CA GLY A 89 3.65 -7.32 -13.55
C GLY A 89 2.18 -6.94 -13.71
N LEU A 90 1.30 -7.34 -12.78
CA LEU A 90 -0.15 -7.07 -12.83
C LEU A 90 -0.53 -5.73 -12.17
N VAL A 91 0.42 -4.80 -12.07
CA VAL A 91 0.20 -3.50 -11.41
C VAL A 91 -0.57 -2.58 -12.35
N THR A 92 -1.76 -2.14 -11.92
CA THR A 92 -2.59 -1.20 -12.67
C THR A 92 -2.67 0.16 -11.98
N ASP A 93 -3.04 1.22 -12.72
CA ASP A 93 -3.22 2.55 -12.13
C ASP A 93 -4.42 2.61 -11.17
N PHE A 94 -5.46 1.83 -11.43
CA PHE A 94 -6.58 1.65 -10.50
C PHE A 94 -6.10 1.06 -9.16
N GLY A 95 -5.36 -0.07 -9.20
CA GLY A 95 -4.83 -0.71 -7.99
C GLY A 95 -3.92 0.22 -7.19
N LYS A 96 -3.03 0.96 -7.85
CA LYS A 96 -2.16 1.97 -7.20
C LYS A 96 -2.93 3.00 -6.38
N LEU A 97 -4.14 3.36 -6.81
CA LEU A 97 -5.01 4.31 -6.12
C LEU A 97 -5.91 3.62 -5.08
N ALA A 98 -6.46 2.46 -5.41
CA ALA A 98 -7.42 1.74 -4.58
C ALA A 98 -6.75 1.06 -3.37
N ASP A 99 -5.56 0.48 -3.52
CA ASP A 99 -4.88 -0.24 -2.42
C ASP A 99 -4.64 0.66 -1.20
N PRO A 100 -4.08 1.90 -1.33
CA PRO A 100 -3.86 2.77 -0.19
C PRO A 100 -5.15 3.28 0.47
N ILE A 101 -6.28 3.25 -0.25
CA ILE A 101 -7.60 3.62 0.28
C ILE A 101 -8.16 2.44 1.07
N ALA A 102 -8.15 1.23 0.49
CA ALA A 102 -8.64 0.02 1.11
C ALA A 102 -7.87 -0.30 2.41
N ASP A 103 -6.54 -0.19 2.38
CA ASP A 103 -5.67 -0.39 3.56
C ASP A 103 -6.02 0.57 4.70
N LYS A 104 -6.12 1.88 4.41
CA LYS A 104 -6.49 2.89 5.42
C LYS A 104 -7.91 2.74 5.91
N ALA A 105 -8.84 2.34 5.05
CA ALA A 105 -10.22 2.10 5.43
C ALA A 105 -10.32 0.92 6.41
N LEU A 106 -9.63 -0.19 6.13
CA LEU A 106 -9.62 -1.36 7.01
C LEU A 106 -8.97 -1.04 8.37
N ILE A 107 -7.74 -0.50 8.36
CA ILE A 107 -7.02 -0.19 9.60
C ILE A 107 -7.73 0.92 10.40
N GLY A 108 -8.16 1.98 9.72
CA GLY A 108 -8.85 3.11 10.35
C GLY A 108 -10.19 2.69 10.95
N SER A 109 -11.00 1.91 10.22
CA SER A 109 -12.28 1.40 10.71
C SER A 109 -12.11 0.48 11.92
N ALA A 110 -11.07 -0.37 11.94
CA ALA A 110 -10.80 -1.22 13.09
C ALA A 110 -10.39 -0.42 14.35
N LEU A 111 -9.50 0.57 14.21
CA LEU A 111 -9.09 1.43 15.34
C LEU A 111 -10.27 2.26 15.88
N ILE A 112 -11.05 2.87 14.98
CA ILE A 112 -12.24 3.63 15.36
C ILE A 112 -13.25 2.69 16.04
N GLY A 113 -13.53 1.53 15.45
CA GLY A 113 -14.46 0.54 15.98
C GLY A 113 -14.09 0.08 17.39
N LEU A 114 -12.82 -0.30 17.60
CA LEU A 114 -12.30 -0.65 18.93
C LEU A 114 -12.41 0.51 19.94
N SER A 115 -12.27 1.76 19.49
CA SER A 115 -12.41 2.92 20.38
C SER A 115 -13.86 3.22 20.74
N VAL A 116 -14.78 3.03 19.79
CA VAL A 116 -16.22 3.16 20.01
C VAL A 116 -16.71 2.10 21.00
N LEU A 117 -16.19 0.87 20.91
CA LEU A 117 -16.50 -0.21 21.86
C LEU A 117 -15.79 -0.09 23.22
N GLY A 118 -14.92 0.91 23.38
CA GLY A 118 -14.21 1.17 24.64
C GLY A 118 -12.98 0.30 24.87
N ASP A 119 -12.58 -0.54 23.91
CA ASP A 119 -11.41 -1.42 24.03
C ASP A 119 -10.09 -0.69 23.76
N LEU A 120 -10.16 0.48 23.11
CA LEU A 120 -8.99 1.29 22.76
C LEU A 120 -9.19 2.76 23.16
N PRO A 121 -8.27 3.37 23.91
CA PRO A 121 -8.36 4.79 24.23
C PRO A 121 -8.33 5.67 22.98
N TRP A 122 -9.30 6.58 22.86
CA TRP A 122 -9.47 7.45 21.69
C TRP A 122 -8.22 8.24 21.30
N TRP A 123 -7.41 8.65 22.27
CA TRP A 123 -6.20 9.42 21.99
C TRP A 123 -5.17 8.61 21.17
N ILE A 124 -5.09 7.28 21.35
CA ILE A 124 -4.23 6.40 20.55
C ILE A 124 -4.70 6.40 19.10
N THR A 125 -6.01 6.18 18.91
CA THR A 125 -6.65 6.18 17.59
C THR A 125 -6.46 7.50 16.87
N ILE A 126 -6.68 8.63 17.55
CA ILE A 126 -6.49 9.96 16.99
C ILE A 126 -5.04 10.15 16.53
N VAL A 127 -4.05 9.82 17.37
CA VAL A 127 -2.63 9.97 17.02
C VAL A 127 -2.27 9.12 15.80
N ILE A 128 -2.70 7.85 15.77
CA ILE A 128 -2.40 6.95 14.65
C ILE A 128 -3.07 7.45 13.36
N CYS A 129 -4.37 7.74 13.40
CA CYS A 129 -5.12 8.22 12.23
C CYS A 129 -4.59 9.56 11.71
N ALA A 130 -4.33 10.53 12.60
CA ALA A 130 -3.75 11.82 12.23
C ALA A 130 -2.39 11.65 11.54
N ARG A 131 -1.53 10.76 12.06
CA ARG A 131 -0.25 10.45 11.43
C ARG A 131 -0.45 9.82 10.05
N GLU A 132 -1.35 8.86 9.87
CA GLU A 132 -1.56 8.21 8.57
C GLU A 132 -2.01 9.19 7.48
N ILE A 133 -2.93 10.09 7.82
CA ILE A 133 -3.38 11.14 6.91
C ILE A 133 -2.26 12.16 6.69
N GLY A 134 -1.62 12.63 7.76
CA GLY A 134 -0.56 13.63 7.71
C GLY A 134 0.63 13.22 6.84
N VAL A 135 1.13 11.99 6.99
CA VAL A 135 2.23 11.46 6.16
C VAL A 135 1.80 11.30 4.69
N THR A 136 0.53 10.96 4.44
CA THR A 136 0.01 10.87 3.07
C THR A 136 -0.02 12.24 2.41
N LEU A 137 -0.57 13.26 3.10
CA LEU A 137 -0.60 14.63 2.62
C LEU A 137 0.81 15.20 2.42
N LEU A 138 1.72 14.95 3.35
CA LEU A 138 3.11 15.38 3.26
C LEU A 138 3.80 14.83 2.01
N ARG A 139 3.61 13.54 1.71
CA ARG A 139 4.15 12.92 0.49
C ARG A 139 3.59 13.55 -0.78
N LEU A 140 2.29 13.85 -0.79
CA LEU A 140 1.68 14.53 -1.93
C LEU A 140 2.21 15.96 -2.09
N ALA A 141 2.43 16.69 -1.00
CA ALA A 141 2.94 18.06 -1.02
C ALA A 141 4.38 18.17 -1.57
N VAL A 142 5.21 17.15 -1.36
CA VAL A 142 6.62 17.14 -1.82
C VAL A 142 6.83 16.43 -3.15
N VAL A 143 5.80 15.81 -3.75
CA VAL A 143 5.95 14.95 -4.94
C VAL A 143 6.65 15.64 -6.11
N ARG A 144 6.46 16.97 -6.26
CA ARG A 144 7.11 17.78 -7.31
C ARG A 144 8.57 18.11 -7.04
N ARG A 145 9.05 17.97 -5.79
CA ARG A 145 10.43 18.27 -5.38
C ARG A 145 11.28 17.03 -5.19
N GLY A 146 10.66 15.86 -5.03
CA GLY A 146 11.34 14.59 -4.89
C GLY A 146 10.42 13.53 -4.28
N VAL A 147 10.80 12.27 -4.47
CA VAL A 147 10.08 11.14 -3.91
C VAL A 147 10.70 10.75 -2.57
N ILE A 148 9.89 10.71 -1.51
CA ILE A 148 10.34 10.18 -0.21
C ILE A 148 10.18 8.65 -0.21
N PRO A 149 11.29 7.88 -0.14
CA PRO A 149 11.21 6.42 -0.13
C PRO A 149 10.56 5.90 1.15
N ALA A 150 9.90 4.76 1.06
CA ALA A 150 9.33 4.09 2.23
C ALA A 150 10.46 3.45 3.07
N GLY A 151 10.66 3.95 4.30
CA GLY A 151 11.64 3.39 5.24
C GLY A 151 11.25 2.00 5.78
N ARG A 152 12.26 1.21 6.20
CA ARG A 152 12.06 -0.14 6.79
C ARG A 152 11.16 -0.11 8.04
N GLY A 153 11.24 0.96 8.83
CA GLY A 153 10.40 1.15 10.02
C GLY A 153 8.90 1.15 9.72
N GLY A 154 8.49 1.63 8.54
CA GLY A 154 7.09 1.60 8.11
C GLY A 154 6.53 0.18 7.98
N LYS A 155 7.35 -0.79 7.54
CA LYS A 155 6.94 -2.20 7.39
C LYS A 155 6.77 -2.91 8.73
N VAL A 156 7.65 -2.61 9.69
CA VAL A 156 7.56 -3.17 11.04
C VAL A 156 6.34 -2.60 11.74
N LYS A 157 6.13 -1.28 11.64
CA LYS A 157 4.95 -0.60 12.17
C LYS A 157 3.65 -1.27 11.69
N THR A 158 3.47 -1.43 10.37
CA THR A 158 2.23 -2.02 9.84
C THR A 158 2.01 -3.44 10.33
N LEU A 159 3.07 -4.26 10.37
CA LEU A 159 2.96 -5.62 10.92
C LEU A 159 2.53 -5.61 12.40
N VAL A 160 3.23 -4.85 13.24
CA VAL A 160 2.94 -4.78 14.69
C VAL A 160 1.52 -4.25 14.92
N GLN A 161 1.12 -3.22 14.18
CA GLN A 161 -0.22 -2.63 14.30
C GLN A 161 -1.32 -3.59 13.88
N SER A 162 -1.17 -4.30 12.75
CA SER A 162 -2.15 -5.29 12.31
C SER A 162 -2.29 -6.43 13.32
N VAL A 163 -1.18 -6.89 13.91
CA VAL A 163 -1.23 -7.92 14.96
C VAL A 163 -1.90 -7.38 16.22
N ALA A 164 -1.56 -6.16 16.66
CA ALA A 164 -2.19 -5.53 17.82
C ALA A 164 -3.72 -5.44 17.66
N ILE A 165 -4.18 -4.96 16.49
CA ILE A 165 -5.61 -4.88 16.17
C ILE A 165 -6.24 -6.28 16.19
N GLY A 166 -5.62 -7.27 15.54
CA GLY A 166 -6.14 -8.64 15.51
C GLY A 166 -6.31 -9.24 16.91
N VAL A 167 -5.35 -9.01 17.81
CA VAL A 167 -5.42 -9.46 19.21
C VAL A 167 -6.52 -8.72 19.97
N LEU A 168 -6.66 -7.40 19.78
CA LEU A 168 -7.70 -6.59 20.44
C LEU A 168 -9.12 -6.87 19.92
N LEU A 169 -9.26 -7.35 18.69
CA LEU A 169 -10.56 -7.77 18.15
C LEU A 169 -11.04 -9.09 18.76
N LEU A 170 -10.15 -9.96 19.20
CA LEU A 170 -10.53 -11.21 19.84
C LEU A 170 -11.00 -10.97 21.28
N PRO A 171 -12.00 -11.72 21.76
CA PRO A 171 -12.54 -11.59 23.12
C PRO A 171 -11.61 -12.28 24.13
N LEU A 172 -10.36 -11.82 24.19
CA LEU A 172 -9.31 -12.40 25.02
C LEU A 172 -9.32 -11.75 26.41
N ALA A 173 -9.07 -12.55 27.44
CA ALA A 173 -8.99 -12.10 28.83
C ALA A 173 -7.58 -12.29 29.42
N GLY A 174 -7.30 -11.58 30.51
CA GLY A 174 -6.04 -11.72 31.26
C GLY A 174 -4.81 -11.29 30.47
N ALA A 175 -3.76 -12.12 30.49
CA ALA A 175 -2.45 -11.82 29.89
C ALA A 175 -2.51 -11.55 28.38
N TRP A 176 -3.50 -12.10 27.68
CA TRP A 176 -3.68 -11.91 26.25
C TRP A 176 -4.22 -10.52 25.91
N ALA A 177 -5.16 -10.00 26.71
CA ALA A 177 -5.66 -8.62 26.56
C ALA A 177 -4.55 -7.59 26.80
N THR A 178 -3.73 -7.81 27.84
CA THR A 178 -2.57 -6.94 28.12
C THR A 178 -1.54 -6.98 27.01
N THR A 179 -1.36 -8.14 26.35
CA THR A 179 -0.46 -8.28 25.21
C THR A 179 -0.95 -7.47 24.01
N GLY A 180 -2.26 -7.49 23.70
CA GLY A 180 -2.84 -6.69 22.63
C GLY A 180 -2.58 -5.19 22.81
N MET A 181 -2.82 -4.68 24.03
CA MET A 181 -2.54 -3.29 24.37
C MET A 181 -1.05 -2.95 24.35
N ALA A 182 -0.18 -3.83 24.84
CA ALA A 182 1.27 -3.63 24.77
C ALA A 182 1.77 -3.53 23.31
N LEU A 183 1.29 -4.41 22.43
CA LEU A 183 1.57 -4.34 21.00
C LEU A 183 1.04 -3.06 20.38
N MET A 184 -0.13 -2.58 20.81
CA MET A 184 -0.68 -1.30 20.34
C MET A 184 0.19 -0.10 20.76
N TYR A 185 0.72 -0.09 21.99
CA TYR A 185 1.68 0.94 22.41
C TYR A 185 2.98 0.88 21.62
N ILE A 186 3.49 -0.32 21.31
CA ILE A 186 4.67 -0.47 20.43
C ILE A 186 4.35 0.07 19.03
N ALA A 187 3.18 -0.26 18.47
CA ALA A 187 2.72 0.26 17.19
C ALA A 187 2.59 1.79 17.18
N LEU A 188 2.12 2.37 18.29
CA LEU A 188 2.02 3.82 18.48
C LEU A 188 3.41 4.48 18.49
N VAL A 189 4.35 3.96 19.28
CA VAL A 189 5.73 4.47 19.31
C VAL A 189 6.37 4.41 17.93
N LEU A 190 6.26 3.26 17.25
CA LEU A 190 6.74 3.11 15.88
C LEU A 190 6.05 4.10 14.93
N THR A 191 4.77 4.37 15.12
CA THR A 191 3.99 5.32 14.30
C THR A 191 4.52 6.74 14.46
N VAL A 192 4.80 7.17 15.69
CA VAL A 192 5.34 8.49 16.00
C VAL A 192 6.76 8.64 15.46
N VAL A 193 7.65 7.69 15.77
CA VAL A 193 9.07 7.72 15.33
C VAL A 193 9.15 7.81 13.80
N THR A 194 8.47 6.89 13.11
CA THR A 194 8.48 6.91 11.64
C THR A 194 7.75 8.12 11.07
N GLY A 195 6.76 8.68 11.76
CA GLY A 195 6.11 9.93 11.38
C GLY A 195 7.08 11.11 11.39
N LEU A 196 7.88 11.23 12.45
CA LEU A 196 8.93 12.26 12.55
C LEU A 196 9.98 12.09 11.45
N ASP A 197 10.39 10.86 11.14
CA ASP A 197 11.32 10.59 10.03
C ASP A 197 10.79 11.10 8.69
N TYR A 198 9.48 11.00 8.44
CA TYR A 198 8.86 11.54 7.23
C TYR A 198 8.88 13.06 7.21
N VAL A 199 8.59 13.71 8.33
CA VAL A 199 8.63 15.18 8.45
C VAL A 199 10.04 15.71 8.19
N VAL A 200 11.07 15.09 8.79
CA VAL A 200 12.46 15.48 8.58
C VAL A 200 12.88 15.32 7.11
N GLN A 201 12.49 14.22 6.47
CA GLN A 201 12.78 14.01 5.04
C GLN A 201 12.10 15.05 4.16
N ALA A 202 10.84 15.40 4.43
CA ALA A 202 10.13 16.44 3.70
C ALA A 202 10.75 17.83 3.90
N ALA A 203 11.11 18.18 5.14
CA ALA A 203 11.79 19.45 5.43
C ALA A 203 13.12 19.58 4.68
N ARG A 204 13.91 18.49 4.61
CA ARG A 204 15.16 18.44 3.83
C ARG A 204 14.94 18.65 2.33
N LEU A 205 13.87 18.09 1.77
CA LEU A 205 13.51 18.32 0.36
C LEU A 205 13.07 19.75 0.10
N TRP A 206 12.39 20.39 1.06
CA TRP A 206 12.01 21.80 0.93
C TRP A 206 13.17 22.77 1.04
N ALA A 207 14.17 22.44 1.86
CA ALA A 207 15.37 23.26 2.04
C ALA A 207 16.32 23.25 0.83
N ARG A 208 16.20 22.30 -0.10
CA ARG A 208 16.99 22.29 -1.33
C ARG A 208 16.55 23.44 -2.24
N PRO A 209 17.47 24.28 -2.73
CA PRO A 209 17.15 25.30 -3.73
C PRO A 209 16.46 24.64 -4.94
N ALA A 210 15.37 25.23 -5.42
CA ALA A 210 14.75 24.76 -6.64
C ALA A 210 15.77 24.91 -7.79
N GLU A 211 16.25 23.79 -8.33
CA GLU A 211 16.96 23.81 -9.61
C GLU A 211 15.99 24.42 -10.63
N ARG A 212 16.27 25.67 -11.02
CA ARG A 212 15.55 26.35 -12.09
C ARG A 212 15.81 25.54 -13.36
N ARG A 213 14.80 24.82 -13.83
CA ARG A 213 14.76 24.33 -15.21
C ARG A 213 14.17 25.41 -16.11
#